data_AF-A0A383F2U9-F1
#
_entry.id   AF-A0A383F2U9-F1
#
_cell.length_a   1.000
_cell.length_b   1.000
_cell.length_c   1.000
_cell.angle_alpha   90.00
_cell.angle_beta   90.00
_cell.angle_gamma   90.00
#
_symmetry.space_group_name_H-M   'P 1'
#
loop_
_entity.id
_entity.type
_entity.pdbx_description
1 polymer ?
#
loop_
_entity_poly.entity_id
_entity_poly.type
_entity_poly.pdbx_seq_one_letter_code
_entity_poly.pdbx_strand_id
1 'polypeptide(L)' 'MPTRYREIEVSGTPRELGRQIGEAARDEVRGFAEIALERVNKTIKISHDKA' A
#
# COMPACT_ATOMS: atom_id res chain seq x y z
N MET A 1 -19.69 -15.23 -3.97
CA MET A 1 -18.53 -14.31 -3.92
C MET A 1 -17.84 -14.36 -5.28
N PRO A 2 -17.39 -13.23 -5.85
CA PRO A 2 -16.52 -13.26 -7.01
C PRO A 2 -15.27 -14.08 -6.67
N THR A 3 -14.83 -14.94 -7.59
CA THR A 3 -13.69 -15.85 -7.40
C THR A 3 -12.35 -15.21 -7.80
N ARG A 4 -12.37 -13.94 -8.21
CA ARG A 4 -11.21 -13.20 -8.70
C ARG A 4 -10.97 -11.94 -7.89
N TYR A 5 -9.69 -11.60 -7.77
CA TYR A 5 -9.24 -10.31 -7.28
C TYR A 5 -9.60 -9.19 -8.26
N ARG A 6 -9.60 -7.95 -7.76
CA ARG A 6 -9.81 -6.74 -8.57
C ARG A 6 -8.77 -6.68 -9.70
N GLU A 7 -9.25 -6.54 -10.93
CA GLU A 7 -8.40 -6.35 -12.10
C GLU A 7 -8.16 -4.85 -12.35
N ILE A 8 -6.96 -4.47 -12.77
CA ILE A 8 -6.58 -3.09 -13.10
C ILE A 8 -5.92 -3.12 -14.48
N GLU A 9 -6.60 -2.55 -15.47
CA GLU A 9 -6.03 -2.37 -16.81
C GLU A 9 -5.15 -1.12 -16.85
N VAL A 10 -3.94 -1.25 -17.41
CA VAL A 10 -2.96 -0.17 -17.50
C VAL A 10 -2.22 -0.22 -18.83
N SER A 11 -1.73 0.92 -19.31
CA SER A 11 -0.97 1.01 -20.58
C SER A 11 0.08 2.13 -20.56
N GLY A 12 1.03 2.08 -21.49
CA GLY A 12 2.10 3.07 -21.64
C GLY A 12 3.47 2.59 -21.15
N THR A 13 4.36 3.55 -20.89
CA THR A 13 5.73 3.30 -20.43
C THR A 13 5.76 2.74 -19.00
N PRO A 14 6.84 2.04 -18.58
CA PRO A 14 6.92 1.45 -17.24
C PRO A 14 6.60 2.42 -16.09
N ARG A 15 7.00 3.69 -16.20
CA ARG A 15 6.70 4.71 -15.18
C ARG A 15 5.22 5.09 -15.17
N GLU A 16 4.56 5.13 -16.32
CA GLU A 16 3.13 5.38 -16.44
C GLU A 16 2.30 4.21 -15.91
N LEU A 17 2.74 2.97 -16.16
CA LEU A 17 2.13 1.78 -15.57
C LEU A 17 2.19 1.83 -14.05
N GLY A 18 3.36 2.09 -13.48
CA GLY A 18 3.54 2.20 -12.03
C GLY A 18 2.67 3.29 -11.41
N ARG A 19 2.55 4.45 -12.08
CA ARG A 19 1.66 5.53 -11.63
C ARG A 19 0.20 5.09 -11.62
N GLN A 20 -0.30 4.52 -12.71
CA GLN A 20 -1.69 4.07 -12.81
C GLN A 20 -2.05 3.02 -11.76
N ILE A 21 -1.16 2.03 -11.55
CA ILE A 21 -1.34 1.01 -10.51
C ILE A 21 -1.38 1.67 -9.13
N GLY A 22 -0.44 2.56 -8.84
CA GLY A 22 -0.36 3.25 -7.55
C GLY A 22 -1.57 4.15 -7.28
N GLU A 23 -2.10 4.84 -8.30
CA GLU A 23 -3.32 5.64 -8.18
C GLU A 23 -4.55 4.74 -7.98
N ALA A 24 -4.67 3.64 -8.73
CA ALA A 24 -5.81 2.73 -8.66
C ALA A 24 -5.91 1.96 -7.34
N ALA A 25 -4.77 1.67 -6.69
CA ALA A 25 -4.67 0.94 -5.42
C ALA A 25 -4.38 1.84 -4.21
N ARG A 26 -4.48 3.17 -4.37
CA ARG A 26 -4.02 4.16 -3.39
C ARG A 26 -4.61 3.96 -2.00
N ASP A 27 -5.91 3.74 -1.95
CA ASP A 27 -6.64 3.66 -0.69
C ASP A 27 -6.37 2.32 0.02
N GLU A 28 -6.29 1.22 -0.74
CA GLU A 28 -5.90 -0.08 -0.20
C GLU A 28 -4.47 -0.08 0.35
N VAL A 29 -3.53 0.52 -0.39
CA VAL A 29 -2.13 0.66 0.06
C VAL A 29 -2.04 1.52 1.32
N ARG A 30 -2.81 2.61 1.40
CA ARG A 30 -2.86 3.46 2.60
C ARG A 30 -3.40 2.68 3.80
N GLY A 31 -4.52 1.98 3.64
CA GLY A 31 -5.11 1.17 4.71
C GLY A 31 -4.17 0.06 5.18
N PHE A 32 -3.50 -0.62 4.23
CA PHE A 32 -2.49 -1.61 4.57
C PHE A 32 -1.33 -1.00 5.38
N ALA A 33 -0.79 0.14 4.93
CA ALA A 33 0.32 0.80 5.60
C ALA A 33 -0.03 1.27 7.02
N GLU A 34 -1.24 1.80 7.22
CA GLU A 34 -1.74 2.21 8.53
C GLU A 34 -1.80 1.02 9.50
N ILE A 35 -2.40 -0.09 9.07
CA ILE A 35 -2.49 -1.31 9.88
C ILE A 35 -1.09 -1.88 10.15
N ALA A 36 -0.22 -1.92 9.13
CA ALA A 36 1.14 -2.43 9.27
C ALA A 36 1.91 -1.60 10.31
N LEU A 37 1.83 -0.27 10.26
CA LEU A 37 2.48 0.62 11.21
C LEU A 37 1.92 0.44 12.62
N GLU A 38 0.59 0.36 12.78
CA GLU A 38 -0.04 0.07 14.07
C GLU A 38 0.48 -1.24 14.67
N ARG A 39 0.60 -2.30 13.85
CA ARG A 39 1.09 -3.61 14.29
C ARG A 39 2.57 -3.56 14.69
N VAL A 40 3.41 -2.87 13.91
CA VAL A 40 4.83 -2.69 14.24
C VAL A 40 5.02 -1.93 15.55
N ASN A 41 4.24 -0.87 15.78
CA ASN A 41 4.30 -0.11 17.03
C ASN A 41 3.92 -0.92 18.27
N LYS A 42 3.11 -1.98 18.11
CA LYS A 42 2.77 -2.91 19.21
C LYS A 42 3.90 -3.88 19.53
N THR A 43 4.75 -4.21 18.57
CA THR A 43 5.84 -5.19 18.74
C THR A 43 7.18 -4.55 19.04
N ILE A 44 7.39 -3.30 18.66
CA ILE A 44 8.65 -2.57 18.85
C ILE A 44 8.37 -1.28 19.62
N LYS A 45 8.98 -1.13 20.80
CA LYS A 45 9.03 0.16 21.50
C LYS A 45 10.00 1.08 20.76
N ILE A 46 9.49 1.85 19.80
CA ILE A 46 10.29 2.90 19.15
C ILE A 46 10.41 4.05 20.16
N SER A 47 11.58 4.18 20.79
CA SER A 47 11.92 5.36 21.59
C SER A 47 12.28 6.51 20.64
N HIS A 48 11.64 7.66 20.81
CA HIS A 48 11.87 8.87 20.01
C HIS A 48 13.24 9.53 20.26
N ASP A 49 14.05 8.94 21.15
CA ASP A 49 15.38 9.41 21.57
C ASP A 49 16.48 9.18 20.52
N LYS A 50 16.17 8.52 19.39
CA LYS A 50 17.14 8.20 18.31
C LYS A 50 16.67 8.62 16.91
N ALA A 51 15.90 9.72 16.82
CA ALA A 51 15.60 10.38 15.55
C ALA A 51 16.59 11.53 15.29
#